data_AF-A0A7C5GH54-F1
#
_entry.id   AF-A0A7C5GH54-F1
#
_cell.length_a   1.000
_cell.length_b   1.000
_cell.length_c   1.000
_cell.angle_alpha   90.00
_cell.angle_beta   90.00
_cell.angle_gamma   90.00
#
_symmetry.space_group_name_H-M   'P 1'
#
loop_
_entity.id
_entity.type
_entity.pdbx_description
1 polymer ?
#
loop_
_entity_poly.entity_id
_entity_poly.type
_entity_poly.pdbx_seq_one_letter_code
_entity_poly.pdbx_strand_id
1 'polypeptide(L)'
;MSSVAEQDQNQSISKKPRDPNRAVFDARQRLTSTTGTRASYDVEMMRAYANSRKSSALSMTILLLILGAFASFWVPIYAAIIWSILVIAANQSVVFICSRFLKEQKSSTMVGRWTASFIAAETIYGITWAMVAFFTLTTGGEEIAVVMFAMLIMGIGANAMASRALPYATLMNTLPATLTVSINLITLGLPLYYSLAAVACIAQVFFLVFLKRLQKMELTSLAHQSDRDALILDLEDARQFSDQARREAEQASIAKSNFLATMSHELRTPLNAIIGFSEVLKSELLGPHGVPQYKEYANDIHSSGQHLLNLINELLDLSRIEAGKYELNEEVVSLADVADDCLRMMKIRARAKDIEFVEIIDEELPKIWGDERAIRQIMLNLL
;
A
#
# COMPACT_ATOMS: atom_id res chain seq x y z
N MET A 1 -1.55 -33.65 -15.14
CA MET A 1 -2.52 -33.33 -14.05
C MET A 1 -1.79 -33.13 -12.72
N SER A 2 -0.72 -32.34 -12.66
CA SER A 2 0.00 -32.07 -11.40
C SER A 2 0.55 -30.64 -11.27
N SER A 3 -0.03 -29.67 -11.99
CA SER A 3 0.38 -28.25 -11.90
C SER A 3 -0.76 -27.30 -11.52
N VAL A 4 -1.90 -27.84 -11.09
CA VAL A 4 -3.07 -27.05 -10.65
C VAL A 4 -3.28 -27.13 -9.13
N ALA A 5 -2.59 -28.05 -8.44
CA ALA A 5 -2.73 -28.23 -6.98
C ALA A 5 -1.81 -27.34 -6.13
N GLU A 6 -0.81 -26.68 -6.73
CA GLU A 6 0.17 -25.86 -5.99
C GLU A 6 -0.18 -24.35 -5.94
N GLN A 7 -1.15 -23.89 -6.74
CA GLN A 7 -1.58 -22.48 -6.73
C GLN A 7 -2.64 -22.14 -5.68
N ASP A 8 -3.31 -23.14 -5.09
CA ASP A 8 -4.33 -22.91 -4.06
C ASP A 8 -3.78 -22.81 -2.63
N GLN A 9 -2.49 -23.13 -2.41
CA GLN A 9 -1.91 -23.14 -1.06
C GLN A 9 -1.31 -21.79 -0.63
N ASN A 10 -1.23 -20.79 -1.53
CA ASN A 10 -0.63 -19.49 -1.25
C ASN A 10 -1.65 -18.34 -1.02
N GLN A 11 -2.95 -18.66 -0.93
CA GLN A 11 -4.00 -17.67 -0.64
C GLN A 11 -4.38 -17.55 0.85
N SER A 12 -3.73 -18.28 1.76
CA SER A 12 -3.98 -18.17 3.19
C SER A 12 -3.05 -17.16 3.89
N ILE A 13 -2.86 -15.97 3.31
CA ILE A 13 -2.29 -14.85 4.07
C ILE A 13 -3.39 -14.33 4.99
N SER A 14 -3.34 -14.77 6.25
CA SER A 14 -3.84 -14.07 7.44
C SER A 14 -4.97 -13.06 7.20
N LYS A 15 -6.20 -13.56 6.98
CA LYS A 15 -7.40 -12.79 7.34
C LYS A 15 -7.51 -12.77 8.86
N LYS A 16 -6.79 -11.86 9.50
CA LYS A 16 -7.08 -11.47 10.88
C LYS A 16 -8.57 -11.11 10.94
N PRO A 17 -9.35 -11.56 11.95
CA PRO A 17 -10.76 -11.23 12.01
C PRO A 17 -10.88 -9.70 12.02
N ARG A 18 -11.61 -9.13 11.04
CA ARG A 18 -11.99 -7.72 11.09
C ARG A 18 -12.60 -7.49 12.47
N ASP A 19 -12.01 -6.56 13.24
CA ASP A 19 -12.45 -6.21 14.58
C ASP A 19 -14.00 -6.14 14.60
N PRO A 20 -14.68 -7.00 15.40
CA PRO A 20 -16.13 -7.08 15.42
C PRO A 20 -16.78 -5.73 15.77
N ASN A 21 -16.09 -4.86 16.52
CA ASN A 21 -16.56 -3.51 16.80
C ASN A 21 -16.61 -2.64 15.54
N ARG A 22 -15.68 -2.83 14.59
CA ARG A 22 -15.61 -2.09 13.33
C ARG A 22 -16.70 -2.53 12.37
N ALA A 23 -16.98 -3.83 12.31
CA ALA A 23 -18.08 -4.38 11.51
C ALA A 23 -19.47 -3.93 12.00
N VAL A 24 -19.67 -3.88 13.33
CA VAL A 24 -20.91 -3.38 13.95
C VAL A 24 -21.05 -1.86 13.75
N PHE A 25 -19.95 -1.12 13.87
CA PHE A 25 -19.92 0.32 13.58
C PHE A 25 -20.29 0.61 12.11
N ASP A 26 -19.74 -0.14 11.17
CA ASP A 26 -20.05 -0.02 9.74
C ASP A 26 -21.51 -0.36 9.43
N ALA A 27 -22.04 -1.43 10.03
CA ALA A 27 -23.44 -1.80 9.88
C ALA A 27 -24.38 -0.71 10.42
N ARG A 28 -24.05 -0.13 11.57
CA ARG A 28 -24.82 0.98 12.17
C ARG A 28 -24.76 2.24 11.30
N GLN A 29 -23.61 2.58 10.73
CA GLN A 29 -23.47 3.74 9.85
C GLN A 29 -24.24 3.61 8.53
N ARG A 30 -24.40 2.38 8.01
CA ARG A 30 -25.21 2.11 6.81
C ARG A 30 -26.69 2.34 7.05
N LEU A 31 -27.21 1.95 8.21
CA LEU A 31 -28.61 2.15 8.60
C LEU A 31 -28.99 3.63 8.78
N THR A 32 -28.02 4.49 9.09
CA THR A 32 -28.24 5.94 9.21
C THR A 32 -28.10 6.72 7.91
N SER A 33 -27.68 6.08 6.82
CA SER A 33 -27.53 6.71 5.51
C SER A 33 -28.84 6.70 4.71
N THR A 34 -29.05 7.72 3.89
CA THR A 34 -30.22 7.77 2.99
C THR A 34 -29.99 7.02 1.68
N THR A 35 -28.75 6.63 1.40
CA THR A 35 -28.30 5.98 0.17
C THR A 35 -27.86 4.51 0.35
N GLY A 36 -27.83 3.98 1.59
CA GLY A 36 -27.33 2.65 1.91
C GLY A 36 -25.80 2.54 2.07
N THR A 37 -25.09 3.68 2.10
CA THR A 37 -23.62 3.79 2.26
C THR A 37 -23.25 4.23 3.69
N ARG A 38 -21.98 4.43 4.07
CA ARG A 38 -21.68 5.04 5.41
C ARG A 38 -22.15 6.50 5.41
N ALA A 39 -22.78 6.97 6.49
CA ALA A 39 -23.25 8.36 6.64
C ALA A 39 -22.16 9.44 6.43
N SER A 40 -20.88 9.10 6.56
CA SER A 40 -19.77 10.00 6.21
C SER A 40 -19.68 10.28 4.70
N TYR A 41 -20.03 9.30 3.86
CA TYR A 41 -20.01 9.45 2.40
C TYR A 41 -21.12 10.37 1.91
N ASP A 42 -22.31 10.35 2.52
CA ASP A 42 -23.41 11.26 2.14
C ASP A 42 -22.99 12.74 2.31
N VAL A 43 -22.26 13.07 3.39
CA VAL A 43 -21.72 14.43 3.62
C VAL A 43 -20.64 14.80 2.60
N GLU A 44 -19.75 13.85 2.30
CA GLU A 44 -18.65 14.04 1.35
C GLU A 44 -19.18 14.25 -0.07
N MET A 45 -20.20 13.49 -0.48
CA MET A 45 -20.90 13.66 -1.75
C MET A 45 -21.59 15.03 -1.86
N MET A 46 -22.26 15.50 -0.80
CA MET A 46 -22.83 16.85 -0.78
C MET A 46 -21.77 17.95 -0.90
N ARG A 47 -20.59 17.75 -0.29
CA ARG A 47 -19.45 18.68 -0.47
C ARG A 47 -18.89 18.64 -1.87
N ALA A 48 -18.73 17.46 -2.46
CA ALA A 48 -18.32 17.29 -3.84
C ALA A 48 -19.30 18.01 -4.80
N TYR A 49 -20.60 17.85 -4.59
CA TYR A 49 -21.65 18.59 -5.28
C TYR A 49 -21.47 20.11 -5.15
N ALA A 50 -21.39 20.62 -3.92
CA ALA A 50 -21.29 22.06 -3.66
C ALA A 50 -20.02 22.68 -4.27
N ASN A 51 -18.89 21.97 -4.21
CA ASN A 51 -17.64 22.38 -4.85
C ASN A 51 -17.72 22.36 -6.39
N SER A 52 -18.34 21.34 -6.97
CA SER A 52 -18.59 21.25 -8.42
C SER A 52 -19.49 22.40 -8.91
N ARG A 53 -20.54 22.73 -8.16
CA ARG A 53 -21.46 23.83 -8.48
C ARG A 53 -20.77 25.19 -8.38
N LYS A 54 -19.95 25.39 -7.34
CA LYS A 54 -19.18 26.63 -7.15
C LYS A 54 -18.12 26.82 -8.24
N SER A 55 -17.37 25.77 -8.59
CA SER A 55 -16.34 25.82 -9.65
C SER A 55 -16.95 26.02 -11.04
N SER A 56 -18.13 25.48 -11.29
CA SER A 56 -18.86 25.64 -12.57
C SER A 56 -19.70 26.91 -12.66
N ALA A 57 -19.73 27.75 -11.62
CA ALA A 57 -20.62 28.93 -11.56
C ALA A 57 -20.34 29.94 -12.67
N LEU A 58 -19.06 30.21 -12.93
CA LEU A 58 -18.62 31.17 -13.95
C LEU A 58 -18.96 30.65 -15.36
N SER A 59 -18.58 29.42 -15.67
CA SER A 59 -18.83 28.82 -16.98
C SER A 59 -20.32 28.70 -17.27
N MET A 60 -21.14 28.36 -16.28
CA MET A 60 -22.60 28.32 -16.43
C MET A 60 -23.20 29.70 -16.68
N THR A 61 -22.71 30.74 -16.00
CA THR A 61 -23.20 32.11 -16.19
C THR A 61 -22.85 32.63 -17.60
N ILE A 62 -21.64 32.35 -18.08
CA ILE A 62 -21.22 32.70 -19.45
C ILE A 62 -22.09 31.97 -20.48
N LEU A 63 -22.35 30.68 -20.29
CA LEU A 63 -23.23 29.91 -21.15
C LEU A 63 -24.64 30.53 -21.23
N LEU A 64 -25.22 30.89 -20.08
CA LEU A 64 -26.55 31.51 -20.03
C LEU A 64 -26.60 32.87 -20.75
N LEU A 65 -25.55 33.69 -20.62
CA LEU A 65 -25.44 34.95 -21.34
C LEU A 65 -25.38 34.74 -22.86
N ILE A 66 -24.60 33.76 -23.32
CA ILE A 66 -24.50 33.39 -24.74
C ILE A 66 -25.85 32.90 -25.26
N LEU A 67 -26.52 32.00 -24.52
CA LEU A 67 -27.83 31.48 -24.89
C LEU A 67 -28.90 32.57 -24.93
N GLY A 68 -28.88 33.50 -23.98
CA GLY A 68 -29.78 34.66 -23.95
C GLY A 68 -29.57 35.59 -25.15
N ALA A 69 -28.32 35.92 -25.46
CA ALA A 69 -27.97 36.72 -26.64
C ALA A 69 -28.38 36.00 -27.93
N PHE A 70 -28.16 34.69 -28.02
CA PHE A 70 -28.57 33.88 -29.17
C PHE A 70 -30.10 33.81 -29.33
N ALA A 71 -30.85 33.69 -28.23
CA ALA A 71 -32.31 33.68 -28.28
C ALA A 71 -32.90 35.02 -28.79
N SER A 72 -32.19 36.14 -28.59
CA SER A 72 -32.65 37.48 -29.00
C SER A 72 -32.76 37.69 -30.52
N PHE A 73 -32.21 36.78 -31.33
CA PHE A 73 -32.39 36.81 -32.80
C PHE A 73 -33.79 36.36 -33.23
N TRP A 74 -34.49 35.57 -32.41
CA TRP A 74 -35.83 35.05 -32.70
C TRP A 74 -36.90 35.61 -31.76
N VAL A 75 -36.51 36.03 -30.56
CA VAL A 75 -37.42 36.53 -29.52
C VAL A 75 -37.21 38.02 -29.33
N PRO A 76 -38.25 38.80 -29.00
CA PRO A 76 -38.06 40.17 -28.56
C PRO A 76 -36.98 40.29 -27.48
N ILE A 77 -36.05 41.24 -27.67
CA ILE A 77 -34.86 41.41 -26.83
C ILE A 77 -35.24 41.51 -25.33
N TYR A 78 -36.35 42.16 -25.00
CA TYR A 78 -36.80 42.27 -23.62
C TYR A 78 -37.13 40.91 -23.00
N ALA A 79 -37.76 39.98 -23.74
CA ALA A 79 -38.12 38.67 -23.22
C ALA A 79 -36.87 37.78 -23.05
N ALA A 80 -35.92 37.86 -23.98
CA ALA A 80 -34.63 37.20 -23.85
C ALA A 80 -33.82 37.71 -22.64
N ILE A 81 -33.79 39.03 -22.41
CA ILE A 81 -33.12 39.65 -21.26
C ILE A 81 -33.79 39.24 -19.94
N ILE A 82 -35.12 39.33 -19.85
CA ILE A 82 -35.88 38.96 -18.63
C ILE A 82 -35.61 37.49 -18.27
N TRP A 83 -35.72 36.59 -19.26
CA TRP A 83 -35.43 35.17 -19.06
C TRP A 83 -33.99 34.94 -18.59
N SER A 84 -33.02 35.58 -19.24
CA SER A 84 -31.59 35.45 -18.87
C SER A 84 -31.32 35.92 -17.45
N ILE A 85 -31.90 37.06 -17.04
CA ILE A 85 -31.75 37.59 -15.68
C ILE A 85 -32.35 36.61 -14.66
N LEU A 86 -33.55 36.08 -14.90
CA LEU A 86 -34.21 35.14 -13.99
C LEU A 86 -33.42 33.83 -13.84
N VAL A 87 -32.93 33.26 -14.95
CA VAL A 87 -32.16 32.01 -14.92
C VAL A 87 -30.79 32.22 -14.28
N ILE A 88 -30.11 33.35 -14.55
CA ILE A 88 -28.84 33.68 -13.89
C ILE A 88 -29.06 33.91 -12.39
N ALA A 89 -30.08 34.66 -11.98
CA ALA A 89 -30.39 34.89 -10.57
C ALA A 89 -30.68 33.58 -9.83
N ALA A 90 -31.46 32.68 -10.43
CA ALA A 90 -31.72 31.36 -9.87
C ALA A 90 -30.43 30.52 -9.77
N ASN A 91 -29.57 30.51 -10.81
CA ASN A 91 -28.27 29.84 -10.75
C ASN A 91 -27.38 30.39 -9.62
N GLN A 92 -27.31 31.73 -9.46
CA GLN A 92 -26.55 32.35 -8.38
C GLN A 92 -27.12 32.01 -6.99
N SER A 93 -28.43 31.88 -6.85
CA SER A 93 -29.05 31.44 -5.60
C SER A 93 -28.62 30.02 -5.19
N VAL A 94 -28.51 29.10 -6.16
CA VAL A 94 -27.99 27.74 -5.90
C VAL A 94 -26.53 27.80 -5.46
N VAL A 95 -25.70 28.58 -6.16
CA VAL A 95 -24.27 28.74 -5.83
C VAL A 95 -24.09 29.37 -4.45
N PHE A 96 -24.96 30.31 -4.08
CA PHE A 96 -24.97 30.92 -2.75
C PHE A 96 -25.29 29.90 -1.65
N ILE A 97 -26.31 29.06 -1.84
CA ILE A 97 -26.67 28.00 -0.89
C ILE A 97 -25.52 26.97 -0.77
N CYS A 98 -24.91 26.58 -1.89
CA CYS A 98 -23.72 25.71 -1.90
C CYS A 98 -22.54 26.34 -1.14
N SER A 99 -22.30 27.65 -1.34
CA SER A 99 -21.24 28.39 -0.66
C SER A 99 -21.50 28.51 0.84
N ARG A 100 -22.77 28.67 1.25
CA ARG A 100 -23.16 28.66 2.66
C ARG A 100 -22.87 27.29 3.29
N PHE A 101 -23.26 26.20 2.62
CA PHE A 101 -23.00 24.84 3.10
C PHE A 101 -21.50 24.57 3.28
N LEU A 102 -20.65 25.00 2.34
CA LEU A 102 -19.19 24.79 2.43
C LEU A 102 -18.53 25.56 3.58
N LYS A 103 -19.11 26.67 4.04
CA LYS A 103 -18.62 27.43 5.20
C LYS A 103 -18.99 26.78 6.54
N GLU A 104 -19.96 25.87 6.56
CA GLU A 104 -20.49 25.29 7.79
C GLU A 104 -19.76 23.97 8.13
N GLN A 105 -18.74 24.06 8.99
CA GLN A 105 -17.72 23.02 9.21
C GLN A 105 -18.23 21.76 9.95
N LYS A 106 -19.39 21.82 10.63
CA LYS A 106 -19.99 20.73 11.43
C LYS A 106 -21.39 20.34 10.92
N SER A 107 -21.49 19.66 9.77
CA SER A 107 -22.79 19.29 9.16
C SER A 107 -23.08 17.77 9.12
N SER A 108 -22.61 16.99 10.10
CA SER A 108 -23.02 15.57 10.21
C SER A 108 -24.44 15.41 10.77
N THR A 109 -24.95 16.40 11.52
CA THR A 109 -26.25 16.32 12.21
C THR A 109 -27.44 16.89 11.41
N MET A 110 -27.22 17.51 10.25
CA MET A 110 -28.27 18.19 9.45
C MET A 110 -28.30 17.80 7.95
N VAL A 111 -27.80 16.61 7.60
CA VAL A 111 -27.72 16.12 6.21
C VAL A 111 -29.05 16.23 5.46
N GLY A 112 -30.15 15.79 6.08
CA GLY A 112 -31.47 15.80 5.45
C GLY A 112 -31.98 17.22 5.13
N ARG A 113 -31.72 18.20 6.00
CA ARG A 113 -32.16 19.60 5.78
C ARG A 113 -31.42 20.23 4.60
N TRP A 114 -30.10 20.06 4.53
CA TRP A 114 -29.30 20.57 3.41
C TRP A 114 -29.64 19.90 2.09
N THR A 115 -29.90 18.59 2.12
CA THR A 115 -30.37 17.85 0.94
C THR A 115 -31.69 18.42 0.42
N ALA A 116 -32.66 18.67 1.31
CA ALA A 116 -33.93 19.29 0.94
C ALA A 116 -33.74 20.72 0.39
N SER A 117 -32.88 21.54 0.99
CA SER A 117 -32.57 22.88 0.50
C SER A 117 -31.92 22.87 -0.89
N PHE A 118 -31.01 21.95 -1.17
CA PHE A 118 -30.41 21.80 -2.50
C PHE A 118 -31.44 21.37 -3.54
N ILE A 119 -32.28 20.38 -3.22
CA ILE A 119 -33.35 19.93 -4.12
C ILE A 119 -34.33 21.08 -4.40
N ALA A 120 -34.72 21.84 -3.38
CA ALA A 120 -35.62 22.98 -3.53
C ALA A 120 -35.01 24.07 -4.43
N ALA A 121 -33.73 24.42 -4.22
CA ALA A 121 -33.04 25.41 -5.03
C ALA A 121 -32.88 24.97 -6.51
N GLU A 122 -32.53 23.69 -6.74
CA GLU A 122 -32.48 23.11 -8.09
C GLU A 122 -33.86 23.06 -8.76
N THR A 123 -34.92 22.83 -7.99
CA THR A 123 -36.29 22.83 -8.53
C THR A 123 -36.69 24.23 -8.99
N ILE A 124 -36.41 25.27 -8.19
CA ILE A 124 -36.65 26.67 -8.57
C ILE A 124 -35.84 27.04 -9.82
N TYR A 125 -34.59 26.61 -9.88
CA TYR A 125 -33.74 26.80 -11.06
C TYR A 125 -34.30 26.08 -12.30
N GLY A 126 -34.89 24.90 -12.13
CA GLY A 126 -35.51 24.16 -13.22
C GLY A 126 -36.78 24.82 -13.75
N ILE A 127 -37.56 25.41 -12.84
CA ILE A 127 -38.76 26.17 -13.19
C ILE A 127 -38.40 27.44 -13.99
N THR A 128 -37.32 28.16 -13.63
CA THR A 128 -36.89 29.32 -14.42
C THR A 128 -36.39 28.92 -15.81
N TRP A 129 -35.70 27.79 -15.94
CA TRP A 129 -35.39 27.21 -17.24
C TRP A 129 -36.64 26.87 -18.06
N ALA A 130 -37.68 26.32 -17.43
CA ALA A 130 -38.93 25.96 -18.09
C ALA A 130 -39.66 27.16 -18.71
N MET A 131 -39.38 28.38 -18.26
CA MET A 131 -39.91 29.62 -18.86
C MET A 131 -39.44 29.84 -20.30
N VAL A 132 -38.40 29.14 -20.77
CA VAL A 132 -37.99 29.17 -22.19
C VAL A 132 -39.14 28.76 -23.10
N ALA A 133 -40.07 27.94 -22.59
CA ALA A 133 -41.30 27.56 -23.26
C ALA A 133 -42.24 28.72 -23.56
N PHE A 134 -42.18 29.83 -22.81
CA PHE A 134 -43.02 31.00 -23.05
C PHE A 134 -42.59 31.83 -24.26
N PHE A 135 -41.40 31.56 -24.84
CA PHE A 135 -40.97 32.25 -26.06
C PHE A 135 -41.88 31.95 -27.25
N THR A 136 -42.60 30.82 -27.25
CA THR A 136 -43.61 30.48 -28.26
C THR A 136 -44.86 31.37 -28.19
N LEU A 137 -45.09 32.07 -27.07
CA LEU A 137 -46.17 33.05 -26.94
C LEU A 137 -45.79 34.43 -27.49
N THR A 138 -44.48 34.75 -27.51
CA THR A 138 -43.97 36.04 -28.00
C THR A 138 -43.60 36.02 -29.48
N THR A 139 -43.16 34.86 -29.97
CA THR A 139 -42.78 34.61 -31.37
C THR A 139 -43.51 33.35 -31.83
N GLY A 140 -43.97 33.29 -33.08
CA GLY A 140 -44.63 32.11 -33.62
C GLY A 140 -43.85 30.83 -33.29
N GLY A 141 -44.54 29.83 -32.74
CA GLY A 141 -43.87 28.66 -32.15
C GLY A 141 -43.02 27.85 -33.14
N GLU A 142 -43.32 27.91 -34.43
CA GLU A 142 -42.55 27.23 -35.48
C GLU A 142 -41.14 27.79 -35.67
N GLU A 143 -40.98 29.11 -35.58
CA GLU A 143 -39.71 29.81 -35.84
C GLU A 143 -38.67 29.53 -34.74
N ILE A 144 -39.14 29.27 -33.52
CA ILE A 144 -38.29 29.16 -32.33
C ILE A 144 -38.13 27.72 -31.82
N ALA A 145 -38.96 26.78 -32.28
CA ALA A 145 -38.97 25.39 -31.84
C ALA A 145 -37.59 24.73 -31.82
N VAL A 146 -36.81 24.89 -32.89
CA VAL A 146 -35.47 24.28 -33.01
C VAL A 146 -34.47 24.93 -32.05
N VAL A 147 -34.55 26.25 -31.87
CA VAL A 147 -33.68 27.01 -30.96
C VAL A 147 -33.97 26.63 -29.50
N MET A 148 -35.24 26.56 -29.11
CA MET A 148 -35.65 26.10 -27.78
C MET A 148 -35.19 24.67 -27.49
N PHE A 149 -35.31 23.78 -28.46
CA PHE A 149 -34.80 22.41 -28.34
C PHE A 149 -33.27 22.36 -28.15
N ALA A 150 -32.52 23.17 -28.91
CA ALA A 150 -31.06 23.25 -28.76
C ALA A 150 -30.65 23.81 -27.39
N MET A 151 -31.31 24.87 -26.92
CA MET A 151 -31.12 25.43 -25.57
C MET A 151 -31.43 24.38 -24.49
N LEU A 152 -32.51 23.62 -24.71
CA LEU A 152 -32.83 22.30 -24.18
C LEU A 152 -31.61 21.46 -23.79
N ILE A 153 -31.05 20.84 -24.83
CA ILE A 153 -29.96 19.87 -24.72
C ILE A 153 -28.71 20.51 -24.11
N MET A 154 -28.42 21.77 -24.45
CA MET A 154 -27.25 22.46 -23.91
C MET A 154 -27.39 22.72 -22.40
N GLY A 155 -28.58 23.09 -21.93
CA GLY A 155 -28.90 23.27 -20.52
C GLY A 155 -28.81 21.96 -19.72
N ILE A 156 -29.36 20.86 -20.26
CA ILE A 156 -29.26 19.53 -19.65
C ILE A 156 -27.79 19.10 -19.52
N GLY A 157 -27.02 19.22 -20.60
CA GLY A 157 -25.59 18.85 -20.63
C GLY A 157 -24.74 19.65 -19.64
N ALA A 158 -24.93 20.98 -19.60
CA ALA A 158 -24.20 21.85 -18.67
C ALA A 158 -24.55 21.54 -17.22
N ASN A 159 -25.84 21.30 -16.91
CA ASN A 159 -26.26 20.96 -15.55
C ASN A 159 -25.79 19.56 -15.12
N ALA A 160 -25.72 18.60 -16.04
CA ALA A 160 -25.20 17.26 -15.78
C ALA A 160 -23.73 17.28 -15.32
N MET A 161 -22.90 18.19 -15.85
CA MET A 161 -21.52 18.33 -15.37
C MET A 161 -21.45 18.89 -13.95
N ALA A 162 -22.33 19.83 -13.60
CA ALA A 162 -22.33 20.49 -12.31
C ALA A 162 -22.88 19.61 -11.17
N SER A 163 -23.76 18.66 -11.47
CA SER A 163 -24.60 17.97 -10.50
C SER A 163 -24.35 16.45 -10.36
N ARG A 164 -23.16 15.98 -10.76
CA ARG A 164 -22.77 14.55 -10.81
C ARG A 164 -22.95 13.79 -9.49
N ALA A 165 -22.72 14.46 -8.36
CA ALA A 165 -22.79 13.86 -7.04
C ALA A 165 -24.23 13.65 -6.52
N LEU A 166 -25.26 14.28 -7.11
CA LEU A 166 -26.67 14.15 -6.69
C LEU A 166 -27.60 14.01 -7.91
N PRO A 167 -27.78 12.80 -8.47
CA PRO A 167 -28.60 12.60 -9.67
C PRO A 167 -30.06 13.02 -9.51
N TYR A 168 -30.63 12.84 -8.30
CA TYR A 168 -32.01 13.24 -8.01
C TYR A 168 -32.20 14.77 -8.10
N ALA A 169 -31.21 15.55 -7.67
CA ALA A 169 -31.26 17.01 -7.79
C ALA A 169 -31.21 17.46 -9.27
N THR A 170 -30.41 16.76 -10.08
CA THR A 170 -30.33 17.00 -11.53
C THR A 170 -31.65 16.73 -12.25
N LEU A 171 -32.33 15.64 -11.85
CA LEU A 171 -33.66 15.29 -12.37
C LEU A 171 -34.67 16.41 -12.09
N MET A 172 -34.72 16.91 -10.84
CA MET A 172 -35.68 17.94 -10.44
C MET A 172 -35.44 19.27 -11.18
N ASN A 173 -34.20 19.59 -11.55
CA ASN A 173 -33.90 20.78 -12.34
C ASN A 173 -34.30 20.65 -13.83
N THR A 174 -34.01 19.51 -14.45
CA THR A 174 -34.14 19.36 -15.91
C THR A 174 -35.53 18.89 -16.36
N LEU A 175 -36.29 18.25 -15.48
CA LEU A 175 -37.61 17.70 -15.79
C LEU A 175 -38.65 18.77 -16.18
N PRO A 176 -38.80 19.91 -15.45
CA PRO A 176 -39.79 20.93 -15.81
C PRO A 176 -39.55 21.50 -17.22
N ALA A 177 -38.30 21.84 -17.54
CA ALA A 177 -37.95 22.39 -18.84
C ALA A 177 -38.13 21.37 -19.98
N THR A 178 -37.77 20.10 -19.75
CA THR A 178 -37.97 19.04 -20.75
C THR A 178 -39.46 18.86 -21.03
N LEU A 179 -40.29 18.87 -19.99
CA LEU A 179 -41.74 18.70 -20.12
C LEU A 179 -42.37 19.88 -20.87
N THR A 180 -42.07 21.13 -20.49
CA THR A 180 -42.69 22.31 -21.10
C THR A 180 -42.28 22.49 -22.56
N VAL A 181 -41.00 22.26 -22.90
CA VAL A 181 -40.51 22.30 -24.29
C VAL A 181 -41.12 21.18 -25.12
N SER A 182 -41.18 19.95 -24.58
CA SER A 182 -41.78 18.82 -25.31
C SER A 182 -43.27 19.02 -25.58
N ILE A 183 -44.02 19.55 -24.61
CA ILE A 183 -45.44 19.88 -24.79
C ILE A 183 -45.60 20.94 -25.88
N ASN A 184 -44.80 22.02 -25.86
CA ASN A 184 -44.83 23.06 -26.90
C ASN A 184 -44.56 22.50 -28.29
N LEU A 185 -43.55 21.64 -28.43
CA LEU A 185 -43.24 20.98 -29.70
C LEU A 185 -44.41 20.11 -30.19
N ILE A 186 -45.02 19.33 -29.30
CA ILE A 186 -46.18 18.49 -29.65
C ILE A 186 -47.38 19.33 -30.11
N THR A 187 -47.62 20.49 -29.49
CA THR A 187 -48.76 21.36 -29.85
C THR A 187 -48.64 22.00 -31.24
N LEU A 188 -47.45 22.03 -31.84
CA LEU A 188 -47.25 22.57 -33.20
C LEU A 188 -47.74 21.63 -34.31
N GLY A 189 -48.02 20.36 -34.02
CA GLY A 189 -48.76 19.47 -34.93
C GLY A 189 -48.01 18.88 -36.13
N LEU A 190 -46.75 19.26 -36.38
CA LEU A 190 -45.95 18.72 -37.50
C LEU A 190 -45.09 17.52 -37.09
N PRO A 191 -44.84 16.55 -38.00
CA PRO A 191 -44.00 15.36 -37.73
C PRO A 191 -42.59 15.66 -37.21
N LEU A 192 -41.99 16.77 -37.67
CA LEU A 192 -40.68 17.24 -37.20
C LEU A 192 -40.68 17.49 -35.68
N TYR A 193 -41.71 18.15 -35.16
CA TYR A 193 -41.75 18.55 -33.76
C TYR A 193 -42.03 17.37 -32.82
N TYR A 194 -42.83 16.39 -33.25
CA TYR A 194 -42.96 15.11 -32.53
C TYR A 194 -41.62 14.38 -32.41
N SER A 195 -40.82 14.41 -33.49
CA SER A 195 -39.48 13.80 -33.48
C SER A 195 -38.55 14.52 -32.51
N LEU A 196 -38.55 15.86 -32.49
CA LEU A 196 -37.74 16.65 -31.54
C LEU A 196 -38.17 16.43 -30.08
N ALA A 197 -39.48 16.37 -29.81
CA ALA A 197 -39.99 16.05 -28.47
C ALA A 197 -39.56 14.66 -28.00
N ALA A 198 -39.62 13.65 -28.89
CA ALA A 198 -39.14 12.30 -28.59
C ALA A 198 -37.63 12.29 -28.27
N VAL A 199 -36.82 12.99 -29.07
CA VAL A 199 -35.37 13.12 -28.81
C VAL A 199 -35.10 13.83 -27.49
N ALA A 200 -35.86 14.87 -27.11
CA ALA A 200 -35.72 15.55 -25.82
C ALA A 200 -35.97 14.60 -24.65
N CYS A 201 -37.04 13.80 -24.70
CA CYS A 201 -37.33 12.79 -23.68
C CYS A 201 -36.26 11.70 -23.61
N ILE A 202 -35.78 11.20 -24.76
CA ILE A 202 -34.70 10.21 -24.83
C ILE A 202 -33.40 10.78 -24.25
N ALA A 203 -33.04 12.01 -24.61
CA ALA A 203 -31.86 12.69 -24.08
C ALA A 203 -31.93 12.82 -22.55
N GLN A 204 -33.09 13.20 -22.01
CA GLN A 204 -33.32 13.28 -20.57
C GLN A 204 -33.06 11.92 -19.88
N VAL A 205 -33.61 10.83 -20.42
CA VAL A 205 -33.38 9.47 -19.86
C VAL A 205 -31.90 9.07 -19.97
N PHE A 206 -31.27 9.32 -21.12
CA PHE A 206 -29.86 9.04 -21.34
C PHE A 206 -28.97 9.77 -20.33
N PHE A 207 -29.20 11.06 -20.11
CA PHE A 207 -28.42 11.85 -19.14
C PHE A 207 -28.59 11.34 -17.71
N LEU A 208 -29.79 10.90 -17.31
CA LEU A 208 -30.00 10.30 -15.98
C LEU A 208 -29.21 9.00 -15.79
N VAL A 209 -29.20 8.13 -16.80
CA VAL A 209 -28.41 6.88 -16.78
C VAL A 209 -26.92 7.20 -16.76
N PHE A 210 -26.49 8.14 -17.59
CA PHE A 210 -25.10 8.60 -17.66
C PHE A 210 -24.61 9.15 -16.32
N LEU A 211 -25.41 10.00 -15.66
CA LEU A 211 -25.09 10.56 -14.35
C LEU A 211 -24.99 9.49 -13.25
N LYS A 212 -25.93 8.54 -13.22
CA LYS A 212 -25.85 7.39 -12.29
C LYS A 212 -24.57 6.57 -12.51
N ARG A 213 -24.15 6.42 -13.77
CA ARG A 213 -22.89 5.72 -14.10
C ARG A 213 -21.67 6.49 -13.59
N LEU A 214 -21.61 7.80 -13.80
CA LEU A 214 -20.51 8.64 -13.31
C LEU A 214 -20.40 8.62 -11.78
N GLN A 215 -21.52 8.73 -11.07
CA GLN A 215 -21.56 8.65 -9.61
C GLN A 215 -21.05 7.29 -9.10
N LYS A 216 -21.45 6.20 -9.75
CA LYS A 216 -20.99 4.85 -9.38
C LYS A 216 -19.47 4.71 -9.54
N MET A 217 -18.89 5.30 -10.59
CA MET A 217 -17.45 5.30 -10.81
C MET A 217 -16.68 6.05 -9.71
N GLU A 218 -17.19 7.21 -9.28
CA GLU A 218 -16.59 8.01 -8.21
C GLU A 218 -16.63 7.27 -6.87
N LEU A 219 -17.76 6.64 -6.53
CA LEU A 219 -17.91 5.84 -5.32
C LEU A 219 -16.98 4.62 -5.29
N THR A 220 -16.80 3.92 -6.41
CA THR A 220 -15.84 2.81 -6.50
C THR A 220 -14.41 3.31 -6.29
N SER A 221 -14.06 4.49 -6.81
CA SER A 221 -12.73 5.07 -6.63
C SER A 221 -12.44 5.38 -5.15
N LEU A 222 -13.40 5.95 -4.43
CA LEU A 222 -13.25 6.25 -3.00
C LEU A 222 -13.12 4.97 -2.15
N ALA A 223 -13.89 3.93 -2.48
CA ALA A 223 -13.78 2.64 -1.81
C ALA A 223 -12.38 2.02 -2.02
N HIS A 224 -11.89 2.01 -3.26
CA HIS A 224 -10.55 1.52 -3.58
C HIS A 224 -9.45 2.33 -2.88
N GLN A 225 -9.60 3.65 -2.74
CA GLN A 225 -8.63 4.48 -2.05
C GLN A 225 -8.58 4.15 -0.55
N SER A 226 -9.73 4.00 0.10
CA SER A 226 -9.79 3.60 1.52
C SER A 226 -9.17 2.22 1.77
N ASP A 227 -9.35 1.27 0.85
CA ASP A 227 -8.76 -0.07 0.97
C ASP A 227 -7.23 -0.02 0.80
N ARG A 228 -6.72 0.83 -0.12
CA ARG A 228 -5.28 1.04 -0.30
C ARG A 228 -4.63 1.66 0.93
N ASP A 229 -5.23 2.67 1.52
CA ASP A 229 -4.68 3.34 2.71
C ASP A 229 -4.63 2.38 3.91
N ALA A 230 -5.63 1.52 4.07
CA ALA A 230 -5.62 0.48 5.10
C ALA A 230 -4.49 -0.54 4.90
N LEU A 231 -4.26 -0.98 3.66
CA LEU A 231 -3.17 -1.92 3.33
C LEU A 231 -1.78 -1.31 3.56
N ILE A 232 -1.60 -0.02 3.30
CA ILE A 232 -0.33 0.67 3.54
C ILE A 232 0.00 0.67 5.03
N LEU A 233 -0.98 0.99 5.88
CA LEU A 233 -0.80 0.97 7.33
C LEU A 233 -0.45 -0.43 7.85
N ASP A 234 -1.17 -1.47 7.40
CA ASP A 234 -0.89 -2.84 7.80
C ASP A 234 0.54 -3.29 7.37
N LEU A 235 1.00 -2.83 6.21
CA LEU A 235 2.35 -3.11 5.70
C LEU A 235 3.44 -2.37 6.49
N GLU A 236 3.19 -1.13 6.87
CA GLU A 236 4.10 -0.35 7.72
C GLU A 236 4.29 -1.02 9.09
N ASP A 237 3.20 -1.44 9.73
CA ASP A 237 3.23 -2.15 11.02
C ASP A 237 4.01 -3.47 10.91
N ALA A 238 3.73 -4.27 9.89
CA ALA A 238 4.43 -5.54 9.67
C ALA A 238 5.93 -5.33 9.41
N ARG A 239 6.29 -4.30 8.65
CA ARG A 239 7.69 -3.94 8.38
C ARG A 239 8.41 -3.51 9.65
N GLN A 240 7.80 -2.65 10.47
CA GLN A 240 8.39 -2.21 11.73
C GLN A 240 8.63 -3.38 12.68
N PHE A 241 7.65 -4.29 12.79
CA PHE A 241 7.80 -5.50 13.60
C PHE A 241 8.95 -6.38 13.10
N SER A 242 9.05 -6.59 11.78
CA SER A 242 10.14 -7.37 11.18
C SER A 242 11.50 -6.73 11.41
N ASP A 243 11.62 -5.41 11.23
CA ASP A 243 12.88 -4.69 11.42
C ASP A 243 13.32 -4.72 12.90
N GLN A 244 12.38 -4.63 13.83
CA GLN A 244 12.66 -4.74 15.26
C GLN A 244 13.15 -6.14 15.63
N ALA A 245 12.46 -7.20 15.19
CA ALA A 245 12.88 -8.57 15.43
C ALA A 245 14.27 -8.87 14.83
N ARG A 246 14.57 -8.32 13.65
CA ARG A 246 15.89 -8.46 13.02
C ARG A 246 16.98 -7.80 13.86
N ARG A 247 16.75 -6.57 14.33
CA ARG A 247 17.72 -5.85 15.19
C ARG A 247 17.97 -6.58 16.50
N GLU A 248 16.94 -7.14 17.12
CA GLU A 248 17.09 -7.93 18.35
C GLU A 248 17.92 -9.19 18.12
N ALA A 249 17.69 -9.90 17.01
CA ALA A 249 18.48 -11.07 16.64
C ALA A 249 19.95 -10.70 16.34
N GLU A 250 20.19 -9.60 15.61
CA GLU A 250 21.54 -9.09 15.34
C GLU A 250 22.27 -8.71 16.63
N GLN A 251 21.60 -7.99 17.55
CA GLN A 251 22.18 -7.63 18.84
C GLN A 251 22.50 -8.85 19.70
N ALA A 252 21.61 -9.85 19.74
CA ALA A 252 21.85 -11.10 20.45
C ALA A 252 23.07 -11.86 19.88
N SER A 253 23.22 -11.89 18.55
CA SER A 253 24.37 -12.52 17.88
C SER A 253 25.69 -11.82 18.21
N ILE A 254 25.70 -10.48 18.20
CA ILE A 254 26.88 -9.69 18.59
C ILE A 254 27.24 -9.92 20.06
N ALA A 255 26.25 -9.94 20.95
CA ALA A 255 26.46 -10.19 22.38
C ALA A 255 27.03 -11.59 22.63
N LYS A 256 26.49 -12.63 21.97
CA LYS A 256 27.01 -14.01 22.01
C LYS A 256 28.49 -14.05 21.60
N SER A 257 28.81 -13.42 20.47
CA SER A 257 30.18 -13.40 19.92
C SER A 257 31.17 -12.70 20.86
N ASN A 258 30.79 -11.55 21.41
CA ASN A 258 31.63 -10.80 22.35
C ASN A 258 31.84 -11.56 23.66
N PHE A 259 30.79 -12.21 24.18
CA PHE A 259 30.88 -13.03 25.38
C PHE A 259 31.87 -14.19 25.20
N LEU A 260 31.77 -14.92 24.09
CA LEU A 260 32.66 -16.05 23.81
C LEU A 260 34.12 -15.61 23.64
N ALA A 261 34.36 -14.50 22.93
CA ALA A 261 35.70 -13.93 22.76
C ALA A 261 36.34 -13.58 24.11
N THR A 262 35.61 -12.86 24.98
CA THR A 262 36.10 -12.47 26.31
C THR A 262 36.36 -13.68 27.19
N MET A 263 35.38 -14.59 27.28
CA MET A 263 35.51 -15.80 28.13
C MET A 263 36.68 -16.67 27.72
N SER A 264 36.99 -16.77 26.42
CA SER A 264 38.16 -17.54 26.00
C SER A 264 39.48 -16.94 26.47
N HIS A 265 39.63 -15.62 26.46
CA HIS A 265 40.82 -14.98 27.00
C HIS A 265 40.97 -15.21 28.51
N GLU A 266 39.86 -15.09 29.25
CA GLU A 266 39.81 -15.35 30.69
C GLU A 266 40.10 -16.82 31.05
N LEU A 267 39.73 -17.77 30.19
CA LEU A 267 40.00 -19.20 30.39
C LEU A 267 41.40 -19.62 29.94
N ARG A 268 41.93 -19.04 28.85
CA ARG A 268 43.25 -19.41 28.30
C ARG A 268 44.38 -19.13 29.29
N THR A 269 44.30 -18.01 30.00
CA THR A 269 45.36 -17.58 30.93
C THR A 269 45.59 -18.58 32.09
N PRO A 270 44.56 -18.94 32.90
CA PRO A 270 44.75 -19.94 33.97
C PRO A 270 45.03 -21.34 33.40
N LEU A 271 44.44 -21.70 32.26
CA LEU A 271 44.65 -23.02 31.66
C LEU A 271 46.09 -23.20 31.17
N ASN A 272 46.67 -22.18 30.53
CA ASN A 272 48.07 -22.21 30.13
C ASN A 272 49.02 -22.32 31.34
N ALA A 273 48.67 -21.71 32.47
CA ALA A 273 49.44 -21.87 33.71
C ALA A 273 49.37 -23.32 34.23
N ILE A 274 48.18 -23.93 34.26
CA ILE A 274 48.00 -25.34 34.66
C ILE A 274 48.77 -26.28 33.72
N ILE A 275 48.66 -26.08 32.41
CA ILE A 275 49.41 -26.84 31.39
C ILE A 275 50.91 -26.68 31.62
N GLY A 276 51.39 -25.46 31.84
CA GLY A 276 52.81 -25.17 32.10
C GLY A 276 53.33 -25.85 33.38
N PHE A 277 52.61 -25.74 34.50
CA PHE A 277 53.01 -26.40 35.74
C PHE A 277 52.95 -27.92 35.64
N SER A 278 51.91 -28.46 35.00
CA SER A 278 51.80 -29.91 34.78
C SER A 278 52.92 -30.45 33.87
N GLU A 279 53.37 -29.68 32.88
CA GLU A 279 54.50 -30.06 32.03
C GLU A 279 55.82 -30.06 32.82
N VAL A 280 56.06 -29.04 33.67
CA VAL A 280 57.22 -29.00 34.57
C VAL A 280 57.24 -30.20 35.53
N LEU A 281 56.08 -30.57 36.08
CA LEU A 281 55.95 -31.73 36.97
C LEU A 281 56.19 -33.04 36.21
N LYS A 282 55.54 -33.23 35.06
CA LYS A 282 55.67 -34.44 34.22
C LYS A 282 57.11 -34.67 33.74
N SER A 283 57.82 -33.60 33.38
CA SER A 283 59.19 -33.64 32.86
C SER A 283 60.26 -33.78 33.94
N GLU A 284 59.88 -33.74 35.22
CA GLU A 284 60.79 -33.90 36.37
C GLU A 284 61.96 -32.90 36.35
N LEU A 285 61.73 -31.69 35.79
CA LEU A 285 62.76 -30.65 35.62
C LEU A 285 63.38 -30.16 36.94
N LEU A 286 62.68 -30.33 38.06
CA LEU A 286 63.14 -29.97 39.41
C LEU A 286 63.59 -31.18 40.24
N GLY A 287 63.75 -32.35 39.60
CA GLY A 287 64.15 -33.61 40.25
C GLY A 287 63.08 -34.72 40.11
N PRO A 288 63.47 -35.98 40.33
CA PRO A 288 62.57 -37.13 40.21
C PRO A 288 61.49 -37.12 41.29
N HIS A 289 60.29 -37.59 40.94
CA HIS A 289 59.21 -37.73 41.91
C HIS A 289 59.53 -38.80 42.95
N GLY A 290 59.30 -38.49 44.23
CA GLY A 290 59.43 -39.49 45.30
C GLY A 290 58.37 -40.62 45.23
N VAL A 291 57.25 -40.38 44.54
CA VAL A 291 56.17 -41.35 44.30
C VAL A 291 55.86 -41.40 42.80
N PRO A 292 56.00 -42.56 42.11
CA PRO A 292 55.80 -42.68 40.66
C PRO A 292 54.43 -42.19 40.15
N GLN A 293 53.37 -42.37 40.95
CA GLN A 293 52.00 -41.95 40.59
C GLN A 293 51.86 -40.43 40.39
N TYR A 294 52.74 -39.60 40.97
CA TYR A 294 52.69 -38.15 40.74
C TYR A 294 53.04 -37.78 39.30
N LYS A 295 53.88 -38.59 38.63
CA LYS A 295 54.18 -38.43 37.21
C LYS A 295 52.97 -38.79 36.34
N GLU A 296 52.22 -39.81 36.72
CA GLU A 296 50.97 -40.19 36.05
C GLU A 296 49.91 -39.09 36.19
N TYR A 297 49.69 -38.56 37.40
CA TYR A 297 48.76 -37.44 37.59
C TYR A 297 49.18 -36.17 36.85
N ALA A 298 50.47 -35.85 36.81
CA ALA A 298 50.96 -34.71 36.04
C ALA A 298 50.70 -34.90 34.54
N ASN A 299 50.88 -36.12 34.00
CA ASN A 299 50.50 -36.46 32.63
C ASN A 299 49.00 -36.28 32.37
N ASP A 300 48.15 -36.76 33.28
CA ASP A 300 46.70 -36.68 33.12
C ASP A 300 46.18 -35.23 33.16
N ILE A 301 46.70 -34.41 34.09
CA ILE A 301 46.39 -32.98 34.17
C ILE A 301 46.83 -32.27 32.90
N HIS A 302 48.04 -32.57 32.41
CA HIS A 302 48.58 -31.97 31.19
C HIS A 302 47.72 -32.31 29.96
N SER A 303 47.42 -33.61 29.77
CA SER A 303 46.58 -34.09 28.67
C SER A 303 45.18 -33.48 28.72
N SER A 304 44.56 -33.44 29.91
CA SER A 304 43.22 -32.88 30.10
C SER A 304 43.19 -31.37 29.86
N GLY A 305 44.21 -30.64 30.32
CA GLY A 305 44.35 -29.20 30.10
C GLY A 305 44.50 -28.87 28.62
N GLN A 306 45.34 -29.63 27.90
CA GLN A 306 45.52 -29.45 26.46
C GLN A 306 44.23 -29.76 25.68
N HIS A 307 43.49 -30.79 26.09
CA HIS A 307 42.22 -31.13 25.46
C HIS A 307 41.16 -30.03 25.66
N LEU A 308 41.03 -29.49 26.88
CA LEU A 308 40.12 -28.38 27.16
C LEU A 308 40.49 -27.11 26.38
N LEU A 309 41.78 -26.81 26.24
CA LEU A 309 42.25 -25.65 25.49
C LEU A 309 41.87 -25.76 24.01
N ASN A 310 41.99 -26.95 23.43
CA ASN A 310 41.59 -27.22 22.06
C ASN A 310 40.08 -27.01 21.86
N LEU A 311 39.25 -27.58 22.74
CA LEU A 311 37.79 -27.41 22.71
C LEU A 311 37.37 -25.93 22.79
N ILE A 312 38.04 -25.13 23.63
CA ILE A 312 37.77 -23.69 23.74
C ILE A 312 38.12 -22.97 22.44
N ASN A 313 39.24 -23.30 21.82
CA ASN A 313 39.65 -22.68 20.55
C ASN A 313 38.70 -23.06 19.41
N GLU A 314 38.26 -24.32 19.32
CA GLU A 314 37.28 -24.76 18.32
C GLU A 314 35.95 -24.02 18.46
N LEU A 315 35.46 -23.85 19.70
CA LEU A 315 34.22 -23.12 19.97
C LEU A 315 34.33 -21.63 19.62
N LEU A 316 35.49 -21.03 19.83
CA LEU A 316 35.76 -19.66 19.40
C LEU A 316 35.77 -19.52 17.88
N ASP A 317 36.48 -20.41 17.18
CA ASP A 317 36.62 -20.36 15.73
C ASP A 317 35.24 -20.53 15.08
N LEU A 318 34.42 -21.47 15.57
CA LEU A 318 33.02 -21.62 15.16
C LEU A 318 32.22 -20.32 15.39
N SER A 319 32.36 -19.68 16.55
CA SER A 319 31.67 -18.42 16.83
C SER A 319 32.10 -17.27 15.92
N ARG A 320 33.38 -17.22 15.49
CA ARG A 320 33.87 -16.20 14.55
C ARG A 320 33.32 -16.43 13.15
N ILE A 321 33.21 -17.70 12.74
CA ILE A 321 32.62 -18.09 11.45
C ILE A 321 31.12 -17.75 11.42
N GLU A 322 30.35 -18.12 12.46
CA GLU A 322 28.91 -17.77 12.56
C GLU A 322 28.65 -16.25 12.50
N ALA A 323 29.60 -15.45 13.00
CA ALA A 323 29.52 -14.00 12.99
C ALA A 323 30.06 -13.34 11.70
N GLY A 324 30.56 -14.14 10.73
CA GLY A 324 31.18 -13.62 9.50
C GLY A 324 32.48 -12.83 9.71
N LYS A 325 33.17 -13.04 10.84
CA LYS A 325 34.40 -12.32 11.23
C LYS A 325 35.67 -13.17 11.06
N TYR A 326 35.56 -14.32 10.42
CA TYR A 326 36.71 -15.18 10.13
C TYR A 326 37.31 -14.77 8.79
N GLU A 327 38.49 -14.14 8.83
CA GLU A 327 39.23 -13.72 7.63
C GLU A 327 40.25 -14.81 7.27
N LEU A 328 40.21 -15.26 6.01
CA LEU A 328 41.20 -16.19 5.47
C LEU A 328 42.43 -15.41 5.02
N ASN A 329 43.62 -15.86 5.41
CA ASN A 329 44.87 -15.33 4.90
C ASN A 329 45.34 -16.20 3.73
N GLU A 330 44.84 -15.89 2.53
CA GLU A 330 45.09 -16.72 1.36
C GLU A 330 46.48 -16.45 0.75
N GLU A 331 47.22 -17.53 0.51
CA GLU A 331 48.52 -17.52 -0.13
C GLU A 331 48.71 -18.72 -1.08
N VAL A 332 49.86 -18.79 -1.76
CA VAL A 332 50.18 -19.94 -2.61
C VAL A 332 50.64 -21.10 -1.73
N VAL A 333 49.80 -22.12 -1.60
CA VAL A 333 50.01 -23.27 -0.72
C VAL A 333 50.34 -24.54 -1.51
N SER A 334 51.35 -25.26 -1.03
CA SER A 334 51.70 -26.60 -1.50
C SER A 334 50.99 -27.64 -0.63
N LEU A 335 49.97 -28.31 -1.18
CA LEU A 335 49.23 -29.35 -0.44
C LEU A 335 50.11 -30.54 -0.06
N ALA A 336 51.11 -30.85 -0.89
CA ALA A 336 52.08 -31.92 -0.62
C ALA A 336 52.87 -31.64 0.67
N ASP A 337 53.40 -30.42 0.81
CA ASP A 337 54.17 -30.01 1.98
C ASP A 337 53.32 -30.02 3.26
N VAL A 338 52.06 -29.54 3.16
CA VAL A 338 51.11 -29.55 4.28
C VAL A 338 50.75 -30.99 4.69
N ALA A 339 50.53 -31.89 3.73
CA ALA A 339 50.21 -33.29 3.99
C ALA A 339 51.34 -34.02 4.70
N ASP A 340 52.55 -33.85 4.18
CA ASP A 340 53.75 -34.49 4.68
C ASP A 340 54.05 -34.03 6.13
N ASP A 341 53.85 -32.74 6.43
CA ASP A 341 53.91 -32.22 7.80
C ASP A 341 52.86 -32.83 8.75
N CYS A 342 51.60 -32.90 8.32
CA CYS A 342 50.50 -33.42 9.14
C CYS A 342 50.70 -34.91 9.45
N LEU A 343 51.11 -35.69 8.45
CA LEU A 343 51.44 -37.10 8.59
C LEU A 343 52.63 -37.32 9.54
N ARG A 344 53.69 -36.50 9.44
CA ARG A 344 54.82 -36.52 10.39
C ARG A 344 54.36 -36.29 11.82
N MET A 345 53.49 -35.30 12.06
CA MET A 345 52.95 -35.01 13.39
C MET A 345 52.13 -36.17 13.96
N MET A 346 51.31 -36.83 13.13
CA MET A 346 50.41 -37.89 13.57
C MET A 346 51.08 -39.27 13.66
N LYS A 347 52.27 -39.46 13.06
CA LYS A 347 52.99 -40.74 12.98
C LYS A 347 53.19 -41.44 14.32
N ILE A 348 53.51 -40.69 15.38
CA ILE A 348 53.71 -41.25 16.72
C ILE A 348 52.38 -41.72 17.32
N ARG A 349 51.31 -40.94 17.15
CA ARG A 349 49.97 -41.28 17.65
C ARG A 349 49.36 -42.47 16.90
N ALA A 350 49.54 -42.52 15.58
CA ALA A 350 49.07 -43.61 14.74
C ALA A 350 49.77 -44.93 15.12
N ARG A 351 51.10 -44.92 15.29
CA ARG A 351 51.86 -46.09 15.78
C ARG A 351 51.41 -46.56 17.17
N ALA A 352 51.12 -45.63 18.08
CA ALA A 352 50.62 -45.97 19.41
C ALA A 352 49.23 -46.64 19.37
N LYS A 353 48.49 -46.48 18.27
CA LYS A 353 47.16 -47.07 18.03
C LYS A 353 47.15 -48.17 16.96
N ASP A 354 48.33 -48.59 16.48
CA ASP A 354 48.51 -49.58 15.41
C ASP A 354 47.77 -49.22 14.10
N ILE A 355 47.76 -47.92 13.76
CA ILE A 355 47.16 -47.37 12.54
C ILE A 355 48.28 -47.10 11.52
N GLU A 356 48.12 -47.61 10.30
CA GLU A 356 49.00 -47.35 9.16
C GLU A 356 48.45 -46.20 8.30
N PHE A 357 49.29 -45.21 8.00
CA PHE A 357 48.98 -44.16 7.03
C PHE A 357 49.51 -44.56 5.66
N VAL A 358 48.66 -44.50 4.63
CA VAL A 358 49.03 -44.69 3.22
C VAL A 358 48.98 -43.33 2.54
N GLU A 359 50.12 -42.90 2.02
CA GLU A 359 50.28 -41.62 1.34
C GLU A 359 50.38 -41.84 -0.17
N ILE A 360 49.53 -41.15 -0.94
CA ILE A 360 49.53 -41.17 -2.40
C ILE A 360 49.42 -39.72 -2.86
N ILE A 361 50.56 -39.12 -3.18
CA ILE A 361 50.66 -37.73 -3.66
C ILE A 361 51.23 -37.75 -5.08
N ASP A 362 50.54 -37.08 -6.00
CA ASP A 362 51.00 -36.90 -7.37
C ASP A 362 52.17 -35.91 -7.42
N GLU A 363 53.25 -36.25 -8.13
CA GLU A 363 54.42 -35.38 -8.29
C GLU A 363 54.09 -34.08 -9.07
N GLU A 364 53.02 -34.09 -9.87
CA GLU A 364 52.54 -32.93 -10.63
C GLU A 364 51.45 -32.13 -9.90
N LEU A 365 51.21 -32.38 -8.61
CA LEU A 365 50.14 -31.73 -7.87
C LEU A 365 50.34 -30.19 -7.84
N PRO A 366 49.42 -29.39 -8.40
CA PRO A 366 49.60 -27.95 -8.49
C PRO A 366 49.44 -27.28 -7.12
N LYS A 367 50.18 -26.19 -6.91
CA LYS A 367 49.96 -25.31 -5.76
C LYS A 367 48.59 -24.63 -5.88
N ILE A 368 47.90 -24.47 -4.76
CA ILE A 368 46.58 -23.84 -4.71
C ILE A 368 46.66 -22.46 -4.04
N TRP A 369 45.66 -21.64 -4.27
CA TRP A 369 45.47 -20.40 -3.53
C TRP A 369 44.54 -20.67 -2.35
N GLY A 370 45.01 -20.44 -1.12
CA GLY A 370 44.22 -20.70 0.08
C GLY A 370 44.99 -20.39 1.37
N ASP A 371 44.31 -20.50 2.51
CA ASP A 371 44.93 -20.30 3.82
C ASP A 371 45.61 -21.60 4.28
N GLU A 372 46.94 -21.60 4.33
CA GLU A 372 47.74 -22.77 4.70
C GLU A 372 47.34 -23.32 6.08
N ARG A 373 47.07 -22.42 7.04
CA ARG A 373 46.75 -22.77 8.41
C ARG A 373 45.37 -23.44 8.50
N ALA A 374 44.39 -22.92 7.77
CA ALA A 374 43.05 -23.51 7.71
C ALA A 374 43.09 -24.90 7.05
N ILE A 375 43.82 -25.05 5.94
CA ILE A 375 43.97 -26.32 5.23
C ILE A 375 44.67 -27.36 6.12
N ARG A 376 45.75 -26.97 6.81
CA ARG A 376 46.45 -27.83 7.78
C ARG A 376 45.51 -28.29 8.88
N GLN A 377 44.67 -27.39 9.40
CA GLN A 377 43.67 -27.72 10.42
C GLN A 377 42.61 -28.70 9.89
N ILE A 378 42.10 -28.50 8.67
CA ILE A 378 41.17 -29.43 8.02
C ILE A 378 41.80 -30.82 7.96
N MET A 379 43.05 -30.93 7.51
CA MET A 379 43.73 -32.20 7.37
C MET A 379 43.99 -32.88 8.72
N LEU A 380 44.47 -32.15 9.73
CA LEU A 380 44.68 -32.67 11.08
C LEU A 380 43.38 -33.10 11.78
N ASN A 381 42.24 -32.49 11.44
CA ASN A 381 40.94 -32.90 11.97
C ASN A 381 40.39 -34.16 11.29
N LEU A 382 40.80 -34.43 10.04
CA LEU A 382 40.37 -35.61 9.28
C LEU A 382 41.24 -36.84 9.55
N LEU A 383 42.53 -36.65 9.83
CA LEU A 383 43.51 -37.68 10.21
C LEU A 383 43.35 -38.10 11.68
#